data_AF-A0A935FTH6-F1
#
_entry.id   AF-A0A935FTH6-F1
#
_cell.length_a   1.000
_cell.length_b   1.000
_cell.length_c   1.000
_cell.angle_alpha   90.00
_cell.angle_beta   90.00
_cell.angle_gamma   90.00
#
_symmetry.space_group_name_H-M   'P 1'
#
loop_
_entity.id
_entity.type
_entity.pdbx_description
1 polymer ?
#
loop_
_entity_poly.entity_id
_entity_poly.type
_entity_poly.pdbx_seq_one_letter_code
_entity_poly.pdbx_strand_id
1 'polypeptide(L)'
;MQGRIYNGDSTKFGFTGKEEDEESYYNYFGARYYDARLGRWGQVEPLMDKFVQLSPYAYSLNNPIKTKDVDGEDVVIVLSGAGFILQDLK
;
A
#
# COMPACT_ATOMS: atom_id res chain seq x y z
N MET A 1 -19.94 -21.77 6.65
CA MET A 1 -18.52 -21.48 6.96
C MET A 1 -18.49 -20.58 8.19
N GLN A 2 -17.96 -21.07 9.30
CA GLN A 2 -17.94 -20.35 10.57
C GLN A 2 -16.78 -19.34 10.57
N GLY A 3 -17.08 -18.08 10.87
CA GLY A 3 -16.16 -16.95 10.77
C GLY A 3 -14.98 -17.05 11.74
N ARG A 4 -13.81 -16.56 11.30
CA ARG A 4 -12.63 -16.39 12.15
C ARG A 4 -12.96 -15.41 13.28
N ILE A 5 -12.74 -15.83 14.52
CA ILE A 5 -12.77 -14.95 15.69
C ILE A 5 -11.39 -14.30 15.81
N TYR A 6 -11.30 -12.99 15.58
CA TYR A 6 -10.09 -12.23 15.85
C TYR A 6 -10.18 -11.69 17.28
N ASN A 7 -9.47 -12.33 18.20
CA ASN A 7 -9.10 -11.70 19.47
C ASN A 7 -7.95 -10.74 19.17
N GLY A 8 -8.28 -9.51 18.79
CA GLY A 8 -7.30 -8.44 18.65
C GLY A 8 -7.73 -7.30 19.55
N ASP A 9 -6.90 -6.95 20.53
CA ASP A 9 -6.82 -5.55 20.95
C ASP A 9 -6.76 -4.71 19.67
N SER A 10 -7.56 -3.65 19.56
CA SER A 10 -7.59 -2.85 18.34
C SER A 10 -6.22 -2.23 18.11
N THR A 11 -5.40 -2.91 17.29
CA THR A 11 -4.07 -2.44 16.97
C THR A 11 -4.24 -1.30 16.00
N LYS A 12 -3.89 -0.09 16.44
CA LYS A 12 -3.90 1.12 15.62
C LYS A 12 -3.11 0.98 14.30
N PHE A 13 -2.26 -0.05 14.17
CA PHE A 13 -1.44 -0.31 13.00
C PHE A 13 -1.82 -1.63 12.32
N GLY A 14 -2.05 -1.57 11.02
CA GLY A 14 -2.36 -2.70 10.15
C GLY A 14 -1.22 -3.05 9.19
N PHE A 15 -1.56 -3.25 7.92
CA PHE A 15 -0.65 -3.71 6.88
C PHE A 15 0.56 -2.77 6.72
N THR A 16 1.75 -3.35 6.62
CA THR A 16 3.04 -2.64 6.50
C THR A 16 3.39 -1.65 7.61
N GLY A 17 2.68 -1.71 8.75
CA GLY A 17 2.84 -0.82 9.90
C GLY A 17 2.17 0.53 9.74
N LYS A 18 1.20 0.65 8.81
CA LYS A 18 0.41 1.86 8.60
C LYS A 18 -0.81 1.91 9.50
N GLU A 19 -1.28 3.12 9.81
CA GLU A 19 -2.45 3.29 10.66
C GLU A 19 -3.68 2.69 9.98
N GLU A 20 -4.38 1.79 10.67
CA GLU A 20 -5.62 1.20 10.16
C GLU A 20 -6.80 1.92 10.80
N ASP A 21 -7.72 2.39 9.96
CA ASP A 21 -8.97 2.98 10.40
C ASP A 21 -9.94 1.86 10.83
N GLU A 22 -10.42 1.93 12.07
CA GLU A 22 -11.29 0.91 12.68
C GLU A 22 -12.67 0.82 12.01
N GLU A 23 -13.15 1.90 11.39
CA GLU A 23 -14.47 1.93 10.73
C GLU A 23 -14.41 1.35 9.31
N SER A 24 -13.44 1.81 8.49
CA SER A 24 -13.34 1.41 7.09
C SER A 24 -12.43 0.20 6.82
N TYR A 25 -11.55 -0.14 7.77
CA TYR A 25 -10.44 -1.09 7.63
C TYR A 25 -9.44 -0.72 6.53
N TYR A 26 -9.40 0.55 6.15
CA TYR A 26 -8.37 1.06 5.25
C TYR A 26 -7.11 1.45 6.01
N ASN A 27 -5.98 1.20 5.36
CA ASN A 27 -4.68 1.58 5.87
C ASN A 27 -4.31 2.96 5.29
N TYR A 28 -4.02 3.93 6.16
CA TYR A 28 -3.67 5.28 5.76
C TYR A 28 -2.17 5.39 5.46
N PHE A 29 -1.83 5.67 4.20
CA PHE A 29 -0.44 5.80 3.77
C PHE A 29 0.06 7.25 3.76
N GLY A 30 -0.83 8.24 3.89
CA GLY A 30 -0.52 9.66 3.81
C GLY A 30 -1.29 10.31 2.66
N ALA A 31 -0.88 10.01 1.42
CA ALA A 31 -1.57 10.50 0.23
C ALA A 31 -2.78 9.66 -0.16
N ARG A 32 -2.79 8.36 0.16
CA ARG A 32 -3.86 7.42 -0.22
C ARG A 32 -4.28 6.47 0.89
N TYR A 33 -5.51 5.98 0.75
CA TYR A 33 -6.05 4.87 1.54
C TYR A 33 -5.89 3.54 0.79
N TYR A 34 -5.38 2.53 1.49
CA TYR A 34 -5.13 1.19 0.97
C TYR A 34 -6.09 0.16 1.56
N ASP A 35 -6.70 -0.64 0.70
CA ASP A 35 -7.47 -1.82 1.11
C ASP A 35 -6.56 -3.06 1.13
N ALA A 36 -6.20 -3.50 2.34
CA ALA A 36 -5.39 -4.71 2.53
C ALA A 36 -6.14 -6.00 2.18
N ARG A 37 -7.48 -5.99 2.22
CA ARG A 37 -8.32 -7.15 1.88
C ARG A 37 -8.38 -7.37 0.37
N LEU A 38 -8.42 -6.28 -0.40
CA LEU A 38 -8.43 -6.31 -1.87
C LEU A 38 -7.02 -6.27 -2.48
N GLY A 39 -6.03 -5.78 -1.73
CA GLY A 39 -4.68 -5.58 -2.24
C GLY A 39 -4.58 -4.45 -3.26
N ARG A 40 -5.39 -3.39 -3.10
CA ARG A 40 -5.55 -2.28 -4.06
C ARG A 40 -5.69 -0.94 -3.33
N TRP A 41 -5.39 0.14 -4.05
CA TRP A 41 -5.69 1.49 -3.58
C TRP A 41 -7.19 1.77 -3.67
N GLY A 42 -7.74 2.48 -2.69
CA GLY A 42 -9.12 2.97 -2.73
C GLY A 42 -9.29 4.23 -3.58
N GLN A 43 -8.18 4.84 -4.01
CA GLN A 43 -8.12 6.09 -4.75
C GLN A 43 -7.20 5.97 -5.97
N VAL A 44 -7.42 6.82 -6.97
CA VAL A 44 -6.59 6.90 -8.18
C VAL A 44 -5.18 7.37 -7.81
N GLU A 45 -4.17 6.69 -8.37
CA GLU A 45 -2.76 7.04 -8.20
C GLU A 45 -2.42 8.42 -8.83
N PRO A 46 -1.84 9.37 -8.08
CA PRO A 46 -1.53 10.71 -8.59
C PRO A 46 -0.56 10.74 -9.78
N LEU A 47 0.35 9.78 -9.86
CA LEU A 47 1.37 9.66 -10.91
C LEU A 47 0.97 8.66 -12.00
N MET A 48 -0.34 8.45 -12.22
CA MET A 48 -0.83 7.47 -13.18
C MET A 48 -0.21 7.66 -14.57
N ASP A 49 0.12 8.90 -14.93
CA ASP A 49 0.76 9.27 -16.19
C ASP A 49 2.18 8.71 -16.34
N LYS A 50 2.91 8.49 -15.23
CA LYS A 50 4.21 7.82 -15.23
C LYS A 50 4.08 6.30 -15.38
N PHE A 51 2.93 5.74 -14.99
CA PHE A 51 2.68 4.29 -14.93
C PHE A 51 1.48 3.85 -15.78
N VAL A 52 1.35 4.37 -17.01
CA VAL A 52 0.23 4.08 -17.94
C VAL A 52 -0.02 2.59 -18.21
N GLN A 53 1.00 1.75 -18.03
CA GLN A 53 0.93 0.29 -18.20
C GLN A 53 0.36 -0.45 -16.98
N LEU A 54 0.14 0.24 -15.87
CA LEU A 54 -0.43 -0.31 -14.64
C LEU A 54 -1.82 0.26 -14.39
N SER A 55 -2.63 -0.50 -13.67
CA SER A 55 -3.91 0.02 -13.20
C SER A 55 -3.66 1.18 -12.23
N PRO A 56 -4.44 2.28 -12.29
CA PRO A 56 -4.33 3.39 -11.35
C PRO A 56 -4.65 3.02 -9.89
N TYR A 57 -5.10 1.78 -9.65
CA TYR A 57 -5.37 1.24 -8.32
C TYR A 57 -4.35 0.16 -7.88
N ALA A 58 -3.29 -0.05 -8.66
CA ALA A 58 -2.29 -1.08 -8.38
C ALA A 58 -1.42 -0.71 -7.17
N TYR A 59 -1.34 -1.61 -6.20
CA TYR A 59 -0.44 -1.47 -5.07
C TYR A 59 0.96 -1.95 -5.43
N SER A 60 1.97 -1.13 -5.13
CA SER A 60 3.38 -1.53 -5.22
C SER A 60 3.78 -2.09 -6.59
N LEU A 61 3.29 -1.52 -7.69
CA LEU A 61 3.50 -2.04 -9.05
C LEU A 61 3.13 -3.52 -9.22
N ASN A 62 2.14 -4.02 -8.47
CA ASN A 62 1.75 -5.43 -8.37
C ASN A 62 2.87 -6.36 -7.84
N ASN A 63 3.87 -5.84 -7.13
CA ASN A 63 4.95 -6.64 -6.55
C ASN A 63 5.28 -6.24 -5.09
N PRO A 64 4.37 -6.45 -4.13
CA PRO A 64 4.55 -6.05 -2.73
C PRO A 64 5.69 -6.78 -1.99
N ILE A 65 6.38 -7.71 -2.64
CA ILE A 65 7.56 -8.41 -2.10
C ILE A 65 8.83 -7.60 -2.37
N LYS A 66 8.94 -7.02 -3.57
CA LYS A 66 10.15 -6.32 -4.02
C LYS A 66 10.04 -4.80 -3.87
N THR A 67 8.83 -4.29 -3.89
CA THR A 67 8.56 -2.87 -3.78
C THR A 67 7.69 -2.61 -2.57
N LYS A 68 7.78 -1.41 -2.02
CA LYS A 68 6.90 -0.91 -0.98
C LYS A 68 6.58 0.54 -1.28
N ASP A 69 5.30 0.88 -1.19
CA ASP A 69 4.85 2.27 -1.23
C ASP A 69 4.94 2.84 0.20
N VAL A 70 5.69 3.94 0.38
CA VAL A 70 6.03 4.44 1.72
C VAL A 70 5.05 5.52 2.19
N ASP A 71 4.55 6.36 1.30
CA ASP A 71 3.72 7.54 1.59
C ASP A 71 2.41 7.57 0.80
N GLY A 72 2.18 6.58 -0.06
CA GLY A 72 1.05 6.53 -0.96
C GLY A 72 1.29 7.33 -2.24
N GLU A 73 2.50 7.74 -2.59
CA GLU A 73 2.85 8.33 -3.89
C GLU A 73 4.12 7.68 -4.46
N ASP A 74 5.10 7.47 -3.60
CA ASP A 74 6.44 7.04 -3.94
C ASP A 74 6.62 5.55 -3.67
N VAL A 75 6.77 4.79 -4.76
CA VAL A 75 7.15 3.38 -4.69
C VAL A 75 8.67 3.27 -4.54
N VAL A 76 9.11 2.65 -3.46
CA VAL A 76 10.51 2.31 -3.19
C VAL A 76 10.77 0.86 -3.61
N ILE A 77 11.84 0.62 -4.37
CA ILE A 77 12.36 -0.74 -4.55
C ILE A 77 13.22 -1.10 -3.34
N VAL A 78 12.91 -2.25 -2.75
CA VAL A 78 13.71 -2.85 -1.69
C VAL A 78 14.67 -3.85 -2.33
N LEU A 79 15.90 -3.42 -2.62
CA LEU A 79 16.99 -4.30 -3.06
C LEU A 79 17.86 -4.63 -1.85
N SER A 80 17.76 -5.84 -1.30
CA SER A 80 18.76 -6.43 -0.40
C SER A 80 19.39 -5.45 0.62
N GLY A 81 18.57 -4.66 1.32
CA GLY A 81 19.01 -3.73 2.36
C GLY A 81 19.22 -2.26 1.96
N ALA A 82 19.10 -1.89 0.68
CA ALA A 82 19.08 -0.50 0.23
C ALA A 82 17.72 -0.15 -0.39
N GLY A 83 17.12 0.96 0.04
CA GLY A 83 15.89 1.51 -0.53
C GLY A 83 16.23 2.56 -1.60
N PHE A 84 15.71 2.38 -2.81
CA PHE A 84 15.80 3.38 -3.89
C PHE A 84 14.39 3.79 -4.31
N ILE A 85 14.13 5.10 -4.39
CA ILE A 85 12.86 5.64 -4.89
C ILE A 85 12.85 5.48 -6.41
N LEU A 86 11.81 4.87 -6.95
CA LEU A 86 11.71 4.61 -8.39
C LEU A 86 11.65 5.86 -9.26
N GLN A 87 11.23 6.98 -8.68
CA GLN A 87 11.14 8.25 -9.38
C GLN A 87 12.50 8.86 -9.70
N ASP A 88 13.53 8.50 -8.93
CA ASP A 88 14.90 9.00 -9.08
C ASP A 88 15.69 8.26 -10.17
N LEU A 89 15.14 7.16 -10.71
CA LEU A 89 15.77 6.32 -11.73
C LEU A 89 15.49 6.79 -13.18
N LYS A 90 15.26 8.09 -13.40
CA LYS A 90 15.07 8.68 -14.73
C LYS A 90 16.31 9.39 -15.24
#